data_AF-A0A6H0SNH7-F1
#
_entry.id   AF-A0A6H0SNH7-F1
#
_cell.length_a   1.000
_cell.length_b   1.000
_cell.length_c   1.000
_cell.angle_alpha   90.00
_cell.angle_beta   90.00
_cell.angle_gamma   90.00
#
_symmetry.space_group_name_H-M   'P 1'
#
loop_
_entity.id
_entity.type
_entity.pdbx_description
1 polymer ?
#
loop_
_entity_poly.entity_id
_entity_poly.type
_entity_poly.pdbx_seq_one_letter_code
_entity_poly.pdbx_strand_id
1 'polypeptide(L)'
;MFSYGDTVVHHRFTGVTKNALNQTVKQFAPPVEVHGVAVAPGSGSEPTQGLSYRVVSKMTIYLSAGVGFSAQDEVTVRGQRYGVDGEAQGPWVNPFTGWSPGDAVTLKRVTG
;
A
#
# COMPACT_ATOMS: atom_id res chain seq x y z
N MET A 1 -5.69 -12.48 -21.66
CA MET A 1 -4.31 -12.63 -21.16
C MET A 1 -4.42 -12.74 -19.64
N PHE A 2 -4.16 -13.92 -19.07
CA PHE A 2 -4.26 -14.10 -17.61
C PHE A 2 -3.07 -13.40 -16.97
N SER A 3 -3.33 -12.28 -16.29
CA SER A 3 -2.34 -11.65 -15.44
C SER A 3 -2.02 -12.64 -14.31
N TYR A 4 -0.78 -13.08 -14.21
CA TYR A 4 -0.34 -13.97 -13.13
C TYR A 4 -0.24 -13.24 -11.78
N GLY A 5 -0.28 -11.90 -11.77
CA GLY A 5 -0.24 -11.11 -10.55
C GLY A 5 -1.61 -10.89 -9.92
N ASP A 6 -1.63 -10.64 -8.62
CA ASP A 6 -2.84 -10.28 -7.87
C ASP A 6 -3.44 -8.98 -8.43
N THR A 7 -4.76 -8.82 -8.25
CA THR A 7 -5.43 -7.53 -8.43
C THR A 7 -5.62 -6.88 -7.07
N VAL A 8 -5.18 -5.63 -6.93
CA VAL A 8 -5.36 -4.82 -5.74
C VAL A 8 -6.23 -3.62 -6.08
N VAL A 9 -6.87 -3.02 -5.07
CA VAL A 9 -7.67 -1.80 -5.26
C VAL A 9 -6.96 -0.63 -4.64
N HIS A 10 -6.63 0.38 -5.45
CA HIS A 10 -6.03 1.63 -5.01
C HIS A 10 -7.12 2.64 -4.61
N HIS A 11 -7.00 3.16 -3.40
CA HIS A 11 -7.81 4.24 -2.87
C HIS A 11 -6.92 5.48 -2.77
N ARG A 12 -6.91 6.29 -3.83
CA ARG A 12 -6.12 7.51 -3.90
C ARG A 12 -6.70 8.56 -2.96
N PHE A 13 -5.87 9.11 -2.06
CA PHE A 13 -6.27 10.17 -1.17
C PHE A 13 -6.56 11.46 -1.96
N THR A 14 -7.68 12.12 -1.64
CA THR A 14 -8.08 13.38 -2.30
C THR A 14 -8.23 14.54 -1.32
N GLY A 15 -8.24 14.27 -0.01
CA GLY A 15 -8.41 15.30 1.01
C GLY A 15 -9.05 14.77 2.27
N VAL A 16 -9.53 15.68 3.11
CA VAL A 16 -10.24 15.34 4.34
C VAL A 16 -11.59 16.02 4.39
N THR A 17 -12.55 15.37 5.04
CA THR A 17 -13.88 15.93 5.33
C THR A 17 -14.23 15.76 6.81
N LYS A 18 -15.33 16.36 7.27
CA LYS A 18 -15.85 16.21 8.63
C LYS A 18 -17.00 15.21 8.64
N ASN A 19 -16.94 14.23 9.54
CA ASN A 19 -18.08 13.34 9.78
C ASN A 19 -19.15 14.04 10.64
N ALA A 20 -20.28 13.36 10.89
CA ALA A 20 -21.38 13.88 11.71
C ALA A 20 -20.97 14.24 13.16
N LEU A 21 -19.85 13.70 13.65
CA LEU A 21 -19.28 13.99 14.96
C LEU A 21 -18.17 15.06 14.90
N ASN A 22 -18.06 15.79 13.79
CA ASN A 22 -17.04 16.81 13.52
C ASN A 22 -15.57 16.31 13.57
N GLN A 23 -15.37 15.01 13.42
CA GLN A 23 -14.05 14.39 13.32
C GLN A 23 -13.56 14.47 11.87
N THR A 24 -12.27 14.72 11.71
CA THR A 24 -11.62 14.72 10.39
C THR A 24 -11.47 13.29 9.90
N VAL A 25 -12.06 12.98 8.74
CA VAL A 25 -11.96 11.69 8.07
C VAL A 25 -11.33 11.85 6.70
N LYS A 26 -10.52 10.88 6.27
CA LYS A 26 -9.94 10.87 4.93
C LYS A 26 -11.01 10.69 3.87
N GLN A 27 -10.82 11.36 2.74
CA GLN A 27 -11.59 11.19 1.52
C GLN A 27 -10.70 10.60 0.44
N PHE A 28 -11.27 9.70 -0.33
CA PHE A 28 -10.59 9.00 -1.41
C PHE A 28 -11.34 9.20 -2.73
N ALA A 29 -10.58 9.15 -3.83
CA ALA A 29 -11.12 9.07 -5.18
C ALA A 29 -11.91 7.75 -5.36
N PRO A 30 -12.70 7.63 -6.43
CA PRO A 30 -13.27 6.35 -6.83
C PRO A 30 -12.18 5.26 -6.88
N PRO A 31 -12.43 4.07 -6.31
CA PRO A 31 -11.43 3.01 -6.25
C PRO A 31 -11.00 2.55 -7.65
N VAL A 32 -9.70 2.32 -7.84
CA VAL A 32 -9.13 1.87 -9.12
C VAL A 32 -8.50 0.49 -8.94
N GLU A 33 -8.84 -0.45 -9.82
CA GLU A 33 -8.18 -1.76 -9.84
C GLU A 33 -6.80 -1.66 -10.49
N VAL A 34 -5.80 -2.21 -9.82
CA VAL A 34 -4.42 -2.32 -10.30
C VAL A 34 -4.12 -3.81 -10.45
N HIS A 35 -3.89 -4.24 -11.68
CA HIS A 35 -3.65 -5.63 -12.04
C HIS A 35 -2.15 -5.94 -12.15
N GLY A 36 -1.79 -7.22 -12.03
CA GLY A 36 -0.41 -7.66 -12.25
C GLY A 36 0.52 -7.31 -11.10
N VAL A 37 -0.03 -7.21 -9.89
CA VAL A 37 0.70 -6.85 -8.69
C VAL A 37 1.26 -8.09 -8.03
N ALA A 38 2.56 -8.12 -7.76
CA ALA A 38 3.16 -9.15 -6.92
C ALA A 38 3.05 -8.71 -5.46
N VAL A 39 2.46 -9.57 -4.62
CA VAL A 39 2.31 -9.31 -3.18
C VAL A 39 3.34 -10.15 -2.44
N ALA A 40 4.30 -9.49 -1.80
CA ALA A 40 5.21 -10.11 -0.84
C ALA A 40 4.65 -9.92 0.58
N PRO A 41 4.12 -10.99 1.22
CA PRO A 41 3.69 -10.92 2.60
C PRO A 41 4.90 -10.61 3.48
N GLY A 42 4.79 -9.63 4.38
CA GLY A 42 5.84 -9.44 5.38
C GLY A 42 5.65 -10.37 6.57
N SER A 43 6.74 -10.63 7.27
CA SER A 43 6.73 -11.30 8.56
C SER A 43 6.24 -10.35 9.64
N GLY A 44 5.32 -10.82 10.50
CA GLY A 44 5.02 -10.12 11.74
C GLY A 44 6.18 -10.31 12.70
N SER A 45 6.79 -9.22 13.16
CA SER A 45 7.74 -9.27 14.27
C SER A 45 6.97 -9.10 15.58
N GLU A 46 7.07 -10.05 16.49
CA GLU A 46 6.62 -9.86 17.87
C GLU A 46 7.52 -8.83 18.57
N PRO A 47 6.95 -7.81 19.23
CA PRO A 47 7.74 -6.86 20.00
C PRO A 47 8.32 -7.55 21.24
N THR A 48 9.65 -7.52 21.38
CA THR A 48 10.40 -8.09 22.52
C THR A 48 10.18 -7.33 23.84
N GLN A 49 9.44 -6.22 23.83
CA GLN A 49 9.09 -5.45 25.03
C GLN A 49 7.59 -5.55 25.29
N GLY A 50 7.23 -6.35 26.30
CA GLY A 50 5.86 -6.78 26.66
C GLY A 50 4.90 -5.69 27.18
N LEU A 51 4.97 -4.47 26.64
CA LEU A 51 4.03 -3.37 26.97
C LEU A 51 3.17 -2.93 25.77
N SER A 52 3.38 -3.50 24.57
CA SER A 52 2.55 -3.21 23.39
C SER A 52 2.41 -4.45 22.50
N TYR A 53 1.23 -5.06 22.45
CA TYR A 53 0.91 -6.20 21.57
C TYR A 53 0.53 -5.77 20.14
N ARG A 54 1.13 -4.70 19.61
CA ARG A 54 0.80 -4.25 18.25
C ARG A 54 1.62 -5.03 17.23
N VAL A 55 1.06 -6.14 16.74
CA VAL A 55 1.59 -6.83 15.55
C VAL A 55 1.40 -5.91 14.34
N VAL A 56 2.45 -5.21 13.94
CA VAL A 56 2.46 -4.44 12.70
C VAL A 56 2.88 -5.39 11.57
N SER A 57 1.91 -6.10 11.01
CA SER A 57 2.14 -6.83 9.76
C SER A 57 2.37 -5.79 8.65
N LYS A 58 3.62 -5.67 8.21
CA LYS A 58 3.95 -4.95 6.97
C LYS A 58 3.83 -5.92 5.80
N MET A 59 3.50 -5.43 4.62
CA MET A 59 3.63 -6.21 3.37
C MET A 59 4.18 -5.30 2.29
N THR A 60 4.83 -5.86 1.28
CA THR A 60 5.32 -5.07 0.15
C THR A 60 4.61 -5.53 -1.11
N ILE A 61 4.11 -4.58 -1.89
CA ILE A 61 3.59 -4.85 -3.23
C ILE A 61 4.57 -4.34 -4.28
N TYR A 62 4.70 -5.09 -5.37
CA TYR A 62 5.48 -4.72 -6.54
C TYR A 62 4.54 -4.60 -7.73
N LEU A 63 4.67 -3.51 -8.47
CA LEU A 63 3.76 -3.15 -9.56
C LEU A 63 4.52 -2.43 -10.67
N SER A 64 3.90 -2.26 -11.84
CA SER A 64 4.52 -1.53 -12.94
C SER A 64 4.84 -0.09 -12.53
N ALA A 65 5.93 0.46 -13.08
CA ALA A 65 6.33 1.83 -12.81
C ALA A 65 5.23 2.83 -13.20
N GLY A 66 5.05 3.88 -12.39
CA GLY A 66 4.23 5.04 -12.75
C GLY A 66 2.78 5.01 -12.28
N VAL A 67 2.37 4.00 -11.50
CA VAL A 67 1.01 3.97 -10.89
C VAL A 67 0.85 5.09 -9.84
N GLY A 68 1.95 5.53 -9.22
CA GLY A 68 2.00 6.74 -8.39
C GLY A 68 1.21 6.60 -7.08
N PHE A 69 1.86 6.08 -6.05
CA PHE A 69 1.29 5.99 -4.69
C PHE A 69 1.78 7.13 -3.79
N SER A 70 0.85 7.71 -3.02
CA SER A 70 1.17 8.65 -1.95
C SER A 70 1.15 7.97 -0.58
N ALA A 71 1.87 8.53 0.40
CA ALA A 71 1.86 8.04 1.78
C ALA A 71 0.47 8.09 2.46
N GLN A 72 -0.46 8.87 1.92
CA GLN A 72 -1.83 9.02 2.44
C GLN A 72 -2.82 8.05 1.81
N ASP A 73 -2.43 7.43 0.69
CA ASP A 73 -3.23 6.45 -0.04
C ASP A 73 -3.44 5.17 0.77
N GLU A 74 -4.45 4.43 0.36
CA GLU A 74 -4.78 3.13 0.93
C GLU A 74 -4.96 2.10 -0.18
N VAL A 75 -4.71 0.84 0.14
CA VAL A 75 -4.76 -0.28 -0.80
C VAL A 75 -5.55 -1.41 -0.19
N THR A 76 -6.50 -1.94 -0.94
CA THR A 76 -7.15 -3.21 -0.59
C THR A 76 -6.43 -4.35 -1.28
N VAL A 77 -5.86 -5.25 -0.48
CA VAL A 77 -5.21 -6.48 -0.94
C VAL A 77 -6.02 -7.64 -0.39
N ARG A 78 -6.53 -8.51 -1.27
CA ARG A 78 -7.32 -9.71 -0.89
C ARG A 78 -8.45 -9.40 0.12
N GLY A 79 -9.17 -8.30 -0.12
CA GLY A 79 -10.29 -7.84 0.70
C GLY A 79 -9.92 -7.13 2.01
N GLN A 80 -8.64 -7.00 2.34
CA GLN A 80 -8.17 -6.30 3.54
C GLN A 80 -7.57 -4.94 3.18
N ARG A 81 -7.88 -3.90 3.95
CA ARG A 81 -7.44 -2.52 3.68
C ARG A 81 -6.18 -2.17 4.46
N TYR A 82 -5.19 -1.63 3.74
CA TYR A 82 -3.89 -1.25 4.24
C TYR A 82 -3.60 0.20 3.88
N GLY A 83 -2.85 0.90 4.73
CA GLY A 83 -2.31 2.21 4.42
C GLY A 83 -0.93 2.07 3.81
N VAL A 84 -0.57 2.97 2.90
CA VAL A 84 0.81 3.08 2.45
C VAL A 84 1.70 3.46 3.64
N ASP A 85 2.79 2.72 3.82
CA ASP A 85 3.77 2.94 4.88
C ASP A 85 5.01 3.63 4.33
N GLY A 86 5.10 4.95 4.58
CA GLY A 86 6.15 5.79 4.02
C GLY A 86 5.81 6.27 2.61
N GLU A 87 6.84 6.71 1.88
CA GLU A 87 6.69 7.06 0.47
C GLU A 87 6.85 5.81 -0.39
N ALA A 88 6.15 5.78 -1.53
CA ALA A 88 6.42 4.77 -2.54
C ALA A 88 7.90 4.84 -2.93
N GLN A 89 8.61 3.73 -2.82
CA GLN A 89 9.96 3.68 -3.36
C GLN A 89 9.78 3.74 -4.86
N GLY A 90 10.12 4.89 -5.45
CA GLY A 90 10.02 5.12 -6.88
C GLY A 90 10.74 4.04 -7.68
N PRO A 91 10.63 4.07 -9.02
CA PRO A 91 11.07 2.96 -9.86
C PRO A 91 12.51 2.62 -9.53
N TRP A 92 12.74 1.40 -9.02
CA TRP A 92 14.11 0.93 -8.86
C TRP A 92 14.70 0.80 -10.26
N VAL A 93 15.82 1.45 -10.51
CA VAL A 93 16.50 1.41 -11.80
C VAL A 93 17.85 0.74 -11.60
N ASN A 94 18.10 -0.34 -12.33
CA ASN A 94 19.42 -0.94 -12.37
C ASN A 94 20.40 0.04 -13.06
N PRO A 95 21.45 0.53 -12.38
CA PRO A 95 22.34 1.55 -12.95
C PRO A 95 23.23 1.03 -14.09
N PHE A 96 23.38 -0.30 -14.24
CA PHE A 96 24.22 -0.91 -15.26
C PHE A 96 23.45 -1.30 -16.52
N THR A 97 22.15 -1.57 -16.39
CA THR A 97 21.32 -2.04 -17.52
C THR A 97 20.18 -1.09 -17.88
N GLY A 98 19.92 -0.06 -17.06
CA GLY A 98 18.75 0.83 -17.21
C GLY A 98 17.41 0.13 -16.98
N TRP A 99 17.43 -1.14 -16.59
CA TRP A 99 16.21 -1.93 -16.39
C TRP A 99 15.46 -1.43 -15.16
N SER A 100 14.19 -1.08 -15.36
CA SER A 100 13.27 -0.68 -14.30
C SER A 100 12.12 -1.68 -14.20
N PRO A 101 12.19 -2.66 -13.28
CA PRO A 101 11.18 -3.70 -13.17
C PRO A 101 9.85 -3.20 -12.58
N GLY A 102 9.82 -2.01 -11.96
CA GLY A 102 8.61 -1.43 -11.39
C GLY A 102 8.83 -0.66 -10.09
N ASP A 103 7.72 -0.35 -9.43
CA ASP A 103 7.66 0.37 -8.15
C ASP A 103 7.44 -0.62 -6.99
N ALA A 104 8.01 -0.29 -5.82
CA ALA A 104 7.82 -1.06 -4.59
C ALA A 104 7.12 -0.21 -3.54
N VAL A 105 5.97 -0.69 -3.04
CA VAL A 105 5.17 0.03 -2.05
C VAL A 105 5.01 -0.82 -0.81
N THR A 106 5.50 -0.33 0.32
CA THR A 106 5.27 -0.98 1.61
C THR A 106 3.92 -0.55 2.15
N LEU A 107 3.13 -1.51 2.61
CA LEU A 107 1.81 -1.32 3.18
C LEU A 107 1.83 -1.73 4.66
N LYS A 108 1.09 -1.00 5.48
CA LYS A 108 0.82 -1.34 6.88
C LYS A 108 -0.67 -1.52 7.11
N ARG A 109 -1.04 -2.45 8.00
CA ARG A 109 -2.45 -2.63 8.35
C ARG A 109 -3.01 -1.36 8.97
N VAL A 110 -4.12 -0.86 8.40
CA VAL A 110 -4.93 0.16 9.08
C VAL A 110 -5.60 -0.55 10.24
N THR A 111 -5.21 -0.24 11.48
CA THR A 111 -6.03 -0.65 12.63
C THR A 111 -7.33 0.13 12.53
N GLY A 112 -8.44 -0.59 12.38
CA GLY A 112 -9.74 -0.11 12.83
C GLY A 112 -9.79 -0.08 14.36
#